data_AF-A0A9P5RJ71-F1
#
_entry.id   AF-A0A9P5RJ71-F1
#
_cell.length_a   1.000
_cell.length_b   1.000
_cell.length_c   1.000
_cell.angle_alpha   90.00
_cell.angle_beta   90.00
_cell.angle_gamma   90.00
#
_symmetry.space_group_name_H-M   'P 1'
#
loop_
_entity.id
_entity.type
_entity.pdbx_description
1 polymer ?
#
loop_
_entity_poly.entity_id
_entity_poly.type
_entity_poly.pdbx_seq_one_letter_code
_entity_poly.pdbx_strand_id
1 'polypeptide(L)'
;MLCQCPCLEKLTVWRYLVLGKIDATAVCKACPKLREIHLNSTQELNNEQEDNEWPLRVMTGLPENVVETLRLYMDEHRLDERLVQASVAQHSTSLRRVYLESNRAGKATRNILATCEVLEELSVDTSIHLCDIITAGPWAISSLLRLSLYIKIGLPSAFLPRPPYYKPYYLQTPPIAAPPEEELRVLDRLKNLYLQIGRQTMLRQLKLHIEEEVDDSGDDDDCLMDGDEEDSVDRFSKSFPGMLSLPDAEAGRPGFLDLFAGLSKLESLEGHMSMMSRRTESQWERRKWIGYWHIGLV
;
A
#
# COMPACT_ATOMS: atom_id res chain seq x y z
N MET A 1 -36.25 -3.80 -6.50
CA MET A 1 -35.66 -3.71 -7.86
C MET A 1 -34.66 -4.81 -8.16
N LEU A 2 -33.71 -5.14 -7.26
CA LEU A 2 -32.68 -6.17 -7.54
C LEU A 2 -33.23 -7.56 -7.93
N CYS A 3 -34.38 -7.97 -7.38
CA CYS A 3 -35.01 -9.26 -7.73
C CYS A 3 -35.39 -9.41 -9.22
N GLN A 4 -35.39 -8.32 -9.99
CA GLN A 4 -35.66 -8.34 -11.43
C GLN A 4 -34.37 -8.56 -12.28
N CYS A 5 -33.20 -8.61 -11.64
CA CYS A 5 -31.89 -8.69 -12.30
C CYS A 5 -31.05 -9.89 -11.83
N PRO A 6 -31.49 -11.16 -12.03
CA PRO A 6 -30.77 -12.33 -11.54
C PRO A 6 -29.42 -12.62 -12.23
N CYS A 7 -29.20 -12.00 -13.38
CA CYS A 7 -27.94 -12.09 -14.14
C CYS A 7 -27.03 -10.87 -13.91
N LEU A 8 -27.24 -10.10 -12.85
CA LEU A 8 -26.36 -8.98 -12.53
C LEU A 8 -24.97 -9.50 -12.13
N GLU A 9 -23.95 -9.14 -12.91
CA GLU A 9 -22.55 -9.53 -12.67
C GLU A 9 -21.73 -8.44 -12.00
N LYS A 10 -22.20 -7.18 -12.07
CA LYS A 10 -21.51 -6.01 -11.50
C LYS A 10 -22.46 -5.16 -10.69
N LEU A 11 -22.07 -4.81 -9.48
CA LEU A 11 -22.81 -3.95 -8.58
C LEU A 11 -21.91 -2.84 -8.08
N THR A 12 -22.23 -1.62 -8.48
CA THR A 12 -21.60 -0.41 -7.97
C THR A 12 -22.60 0.32 -7.11
N VAL A 13 -22.26 0.50 -5.84
CA VAL A 13 -23.11 1.19 -4.86
C VAL A 13 -22.34 2.37 -4.32
N TRP A 14 -23.03 3.50 -4.23
CA TRP A 14 -22.52 4.67 -3.53
C TRP A 14 -22.78 4.51 -2.04
N ARG A 15 -21.78 4.83 -1.22
CA ARG A 15 -21.80 4.60 0.24
C ARG A 15 -23.05 5.16 0.93
N TYR A 16 -23.47 6.38 0.58
CA TYR A 16 -24.70 7.00 1.12
C TYR A 16 -26.00 6.26 0.79
N LEU A 17 -26.01 5.38 -0.22
CA LEU A 17 -27.16 4.53 -0.55
C LEU A 17 -27.20 3.24 0.27
N VAL A 18 -26.08 2.80 0.83
CA VAL A 18 -25.98 1.57 1.62
C VAL A 18 -26.65 1.73 2.97
N LEU A 19 -26.67 2.94 3.54
CA LEU A 19 -27.20 3.29 4.85
C LEU A 19 -28.68 2.87 5.03
N GLY A 20 -28.90 1.62 5.43
CA GLY A 20 -30.19 1.03 5.80
C GLY A 20 -31.14 0.68 4.66
N LYS A 21 -30.78 0.93 3.38
CA LYS A 21 -31.71 0.72 2.25
C LYS A 21 -31.48 -0.59 1.50
N ILE A 22 -30.28 -1.15 1.55
CA ILE A 22 -29.92 -2.33 0.75
C ILE A 22 -29.44 -3.44 1.69
N ASP A 23 -30.32 -4.41 1.95
CA ASP A 23 -29.94 -5.62 2.68
C ASP A 23 -29.00 -6.49 1.81
N ALA A 24 -27.79 -6.73 2.32
CA ALA A 24 -26.80 -7.59 1.67
C ALA A 24 -27.37 -8.99 1.36
N THR A 25 -28.16 -9.55 2.29
CA THR A 25 -28.77 -10.87 2.14
C THR A 25 -29.75 -10.91 0.97
N ALA A 26 -30.53 -9.85 0.79
CA ALA A 26 -31.43 -9.70 -0.33
C ALA A 26 -30.67 -9.58 -1.67
N VAL A 27 -29.52 -8.90 -1.69
CA VAL A 27 -28.64 -8.82 -2.87
C VAL A 27 -28.11 -10.19 -3.25
N CYS A 28 -27.56 -10.95 -2.30
CA CYS A 28 -27.02 -12.28 -2.57
C CYS A 28 -28.08 -13.24 -3.15
N LYS A 29 -29.31 -13.21 -2.60
CA LYS A 29 -30.43 -14.02 -3.10
C LYS A 29 -30.89 -13.58 -4.49
N ALA A 30 -30.93 -12.27 -4.74
CA ALA A 30 -31.40 -11.73 -6.01
C ALA A 30 -30.36 -11.89 -7.12
N CYS A 31 -29.06 -11.78 -6.83
CA CYS A 31 -27.98 -11.67 -7.79
C CYS A 31 -26.83 -12.65 -7.49
N PRO A 32 -27.04 -13.97 -7.60
CA PRO A 32 -26.03 -14.98 -7.23
C PRO A 32 -24.82 -15.04 -8.18
N LYS A 33 -24.88 -14.37 -9.33
CA LYS A 33 -23.81 -14.32 -10.34
C LYS A 33 -22.92 -13.08 -10.21
N LEU A 34 -22.98 -12.39 -9.08
CA LEU A 34 -22.27 -11.14 -8.88
C LEU A 34 -20.75 -11.38 -8.77
N ARG A 35 -19.99 -10.84 -9.73
CA ARG A 35 -18.53 -10.98 -9.83
C ARG A 35 -17.77 -9.73 -9.41
N GLU A 36 -18.35 -8.55 -9.63
CA GLU A 36 -17.72 -7.27 -9.33
C GLU A 36 -18.54 -6.49 -8.30
N ILE A 37 -17.93 -6.16 -7.16
CA ILE A 37 -18.55 -5.39 -6.08
C ILE A 37 -17.73 -4.14 -5.84
N HIS A 38 -18.32 -2.98 -6.15
CA HIS A 38 -17.69 -1.68 -5.97
C HIS A 38 -18.47 -0.84 -4.96
N LEU A 39 -17.82 -0.46 -3.87
CA LEU A 39 -18.31 0.57 -2.96
C LEU A 39 -17.59 1.88 -3.25
N ASN A 40 -18.30 2.84 -3.82
CA ASN A 40 -17.76 4.17 -4.09
C ASN A 40 -18.12 5.12 -2.94
N SER A 41 -17.15 5.94 -2.53
CA SER A 41 -17.41 7.14 -1.73
C SER A 41 -17.02 8.38 -2.51
N THR A 42 -17.79 9.46 -2.36
CA THR A 42 -17.49 10.78 -2.95
C THR A 42 -17.40 11.88 -1.91
N GLN A 43 -17.75 11.60 -0.65
CA GLN A 43 -17.86 12.63 0.38
C GLN A 43 -17.41 12.06 1.73
N GLU A 44 -16.59 12.84 2.42
CA GLU A 44 -16.38 12.77 3.86
C GLU A 44 -17.70 13.09 4.55
N LEU A 45 -18.55 12.07 4.72
CA LEU A 45 -19.75 12.21 5.52
C LEU A 45 -19.35 12.02 6.98
N ASN A 46 -19.43 13.10 7.76
CA ASN A 46 -19.10 13.16 9.19
C ASN A 46 -20.04 12.33 10.09
N ASN A 47 -20.76 11.35 9.56
CA ASN A 47 -21.78 10.61 10.31
C ASN A 47 -21.22 9.28 10.84
N GLU A 48 -21.26 9.13 12.16
CA GLU A 48 -20.53 8.14 12.97
C GLU A 48 -20.97 6.66 12.83
N GLN A 49 -21.74 6.26 11.82
CA GLN A 49 -22.29 4.90 11.79
C GLN A 49 -22.58 4.35 10.40
N GLU A 50 -21.57 4.38 9.54
CA GLU A 50 -21.70 3.83 8.19
C GLU A 50 -21.29 2.34 8.11
N ASP A 51 -22.11 1.54 7.44
CA ASP A 51 -21.91 0.09 7.26
C ASP A 51 -20.86 -0.20 6.18
N ASN A 52 -19.60 0.13 6.47
CA ASN A 52 -18.44 -0.11 5.59
C ASN A 52 -18.19 -1.60 5.31
N GLU A 53 -18.84 -2.47 6.08
CA GLU A 53 -18.77 -3.92 5.96
C GLU A 53 -19.77 -4.51 4.96
N TRP A 54 -20.69 -3.70 4.44
CA TRP A 54 -21.73 -4.19 3.53
C TRP A 54 -21.18 -4.99 2.33
N PRO A 55 -20.11 -4.54 1.62
CA PRO A 55 -19.57 -5.33 0.51
C PRO A 55 -19.05 -6.70 0.96
N LEU A 56 -18.44 -6.77 2.14
CA LEU A 56 -17.93 -8.02 2.71
C LEU A 56 -19.07 -8.96 3.08
N ARG A 57 -20.17 -8.44 3.64
CA ARG A 57 -21.38 -9.24 3.90
C ARG A 57 -22.01 -9.77 2.62
N VAL A 58 -22.02 -8.97 1.54
CA VAL A 58 -22.46 -9.43 0.21
C VAL A 58 -21.55 -10.55 -0.29
N MET A 59 -20.23 -10.39 -0.20
CA MET A 59 -19.28 -11.46 -0.58
C MET A 59 -19.56 -12.74 0.20
N THR A 60 -19.61 -12.68 1.54
CA THR A 60 -19.87 -13.86 2.38
C THR A 60 -21.20 -14.55 2.06
N GLY A 61 -22.23 -13.81 1.62
CA GLY A 61 -23.51 -14.39 1.24
C GLY A 61 -23.59 -14.95 -0.18
N LEU A 62 -22.62 -14.66 -1.05
CA LEU A 62 -22.56 -15.19 -2.42
C LEU A 62 -21.98 -16.61 -2.47
N PRO A 63 -22.21 -17.40 -3.52
CA PRO A 63 -21.57 -18.70 -3.66
C PRO A 63 -20.04 -18.59 -3.67
N GLU A 64 -19.34 -19.60 -3.15
CA GLU A 64 -17.88 -19.65 -3.10
C GLU A 64 -17.26 -19.37 -4.48
N ASN A 65 -16.13 -18.66 -4.49
CA ASN A 65 -15.31 -18.45 -5.68
C ASN A 65 -16.06 -17.81 -6.87
N VAL A 66 -17.07 -16.96 -6.62
CA VAL A 66 -17.75 -16.19 -7.67
C VAL A 66 -17.20 -14.76 -7.83
N VAL A 67 -16.78 -14.13 -6.73
CA VAL A 67 -16.34 -12.72 -6.75
C VAL A 67 -14.93 -12.62 -7.31
N GLU A 68 -14.78 -11.82 -8.37
CA GLU A 68 -13.51 -11.61 -9.08
C GLU A 68 -12.89 -10.24 -8.80
N THR A 69 -13.71 -9.20 -8.60
CA THR A 69 -13.24 -7.83 -8.35
C THR A 69 -13.92 -7.24 -7.13
N LEU A 70 -13.09 -6.72 -6.23
CA LEU A 70 -13.53 -6.04 -5.02
C LEU A 70 -12.92 -4.64 -4.97
N ARG A 71 -13.76 -3.62 -4.84
CA ARG A 71 -13.33 -2.25 -4.55
C ARG A 71 -13.98 -1.77 -3.27
N LEU A 72 -13.16 -1.57 -2.24
CA LEU A 72 -13.56 -1.12 -0.93
C LEU A 72 -13.03 0.27 -0.66
N TYR A 73 -13.95 1.19 -0.42
CA TYR A 73 -13.66 2.45 0.25
C TYR A 73 -14.08 2.33 1.70
N MET A 74 -13.18 2.58 2.64
CA MET A 74 -13.45 2.41 4.07
C MET A 74 -12.82 3.55 4.86
N ASP A 75 -13.66 4.25 5.62
CA ASP A 75 -13.22 5.27 6.55
C ASP A 75 -12.42 4.67 7.71
N GLU A 76 -12.03 5.52 8.64
CA GLU A 76 -11.27 5.18 9.85
C GLU A 76 -11.94 4.14 10.76
N HIS A 77 -13.18 3.73 10.49
CA HIS A 77 -13.85 2.70 11.26
C HIS A 77 -13.13 1.35 11.14
N ARG A 78 -13.08 0.61 12.27
CA ARG A 78 -12.48 -0.73 12.29
C ARG A 78 -13.37 -1.69 11.51
N LEU A 79 -12.76 -2.44 10.60
CA LEU A 79 -13.41 -3.61 10.01
C LEU A 79 -13.43 -4.75 11.00
N ASP A 80 -14.53 -5.51 11.02
CA ASP A 80 -14.51 -6.83 11.61
C ASP A 80 -13.53 -7.73 10.83
N GLU A 81 -12.38 -7.99 11.45
CA GLU A 81 -11.32 -8.84 10.94
C GLU A 81 -11.83 -10.24 10.60
N ARG A 82 -12.81 -10.75 11.36
CA ARG A 82 -13.39 -12.08 11.10
C ARG A 82 -14.20 -12.07 9.83
N LEU A 83 -14.94 -10.99 9.59
CA LEU A 83 -15.72 -10.84 8.37
C LEU A 83 -14.81 -10.72 7.15
N VAL A 84 -13.79 -9.85 7.22
CA VAL A 84 -12.76 -9.76 6.16
C VAL A 84 -12.14 -11.12 5.88
N GLN A 85 -11.74 -11.84 6.93
CA GLN A 85 -11.13 -13.15 6.78
C GLN A 85 -12.07 -14.16 6.13
N ALA A 86 -13.32 -14.24 6.57
CA ALA A 86 -14.33 -15.13 6.02
C ALA A 86 -14.61 -14.82 4.54
N SER A 87 -14.87 -13.55 4.21
CA SER A 87 -15.16 -13.12 2.83
C SER A 87 -13.99 -13.39 1.88
N VAL A 88 -12.76 -13.08 2.30
CA VAL A 88 -11.57 -13.31 1.47
C VAL A 88 -11.30 -14.80 1.30
N ALA A 89 -11.39 -15.61 2.36
CA ALA A 89 -11.18 -17.05 2.27
C ALA A 89 -12.17 -17.72 1.31
N GLN A 90 -13.44 -17.33 1.37
CA GLN A 90 -14.54 -17.83 0.53
C GLN A 90 -14.35 -17.56 -0.98
N HIS A 91 -13.56 -16.54 -1.32
CA HIS A 91 -13.30 -16.13 -2.71
C HIS A 91 -11.80 -16.18 -3.07
N SER A 92 -10.99 -16.85 -2.26
CA SER A 92 -9.53 -16.89 -2.40
C SER A 92 -9.06 -17.39 -3.77
N THR A 93 -9.84 -18.26 -4.42
CA THR A 93 -9.49 -18.83 -5.74
C THR A 93 -10.14 -18.11 -6.93
N SER A 94 -11.00 -17.12 -6.69
CA SER A 94 -11.64 -16.32 -7.75
C SER A 94 -11.25 -14.86 -7.74
N LEU A 95 -10.80 -14.33 -6.61
CA LEU A 95 -10.51 -12.91 -6.44
C LEU A 95 -9.24 -12.52 -7.21
N ARG A 96 -9.42 -11.78 -8.30
CA ARG A 96 -8.35 -11.37 -9.22
C ARG A 96 -7.93 -9.92 -9.02
N ARG A 97 -8.84 -9.03 -8.64
CA ARG A 97 -8.55 -7.60 -8.49
C ARG A 97 -9.09 -7.07 -7.18
N VAL A 98 -8.23 -6.45 -6.39
CA VAL A 98 -8.62 -5.82 -5.12
C VAL A 98 -8.09 -4.40 -5.04
N TYR A 99 -8.99 -3.47 -4.74
CA TYR A 99 -8.70 -2.06 -4.52
C TYR A 99 -9.18 -1.68 -3.13
N LEU A 100 -8.25 -1.28 -2.26
CA LEU A 100 -8.53 -0.89 -0.88
C LEU A 100 -8.16 0.58 -0.70
N GLU A 101 -9.11 1.36 -0.23
CA GLU A 101 -8.93 2.76 0.13
C GLU A 101 -9.33 2.90 1.60
N SER A 102 -8.38 2.58 2.50
CA SER A 102 -8.55 2.67 3.95
C SER A 102 -7.22 2.63 4.71
N ASN A 103 -7.00 3.58 5.61
CA ASN A 103 -5.83 3.62 6.51
C ASN A 103 -5.71 2.38 7.42
N ARG A 104 -6.75 1.54 7.52
CA ARG A 104 -6.78 0.29 8.29
C ARG A 104 -6.78 -0.95 7.41
N ALA A 105 -6.48 -0.81 6.12
CA ALA A 105 -6.38 -1.91 5.17
C ALA A 105 -5.22 -2.88 5.46
N GLY A 106 -4.32 -2.58 6.39
CA GLY A 106 -3.10 -3.38 6.64
C GLY A 106 -3.39 -4.87 6.87
N LYS A 107 -4.29 -5.19 7.80
CA LYS A 107 -4.65 -6.60 8.10
C LYS A 107 -5.39 -7.29 6.95
N ALA A 108 -6.30 -6.58 6.29
CA ALA A 108 -7.02 -7.08 5.12
C ALA A 108 -6.04 -7.41 3.99
N THR A 109 -5.14 -6.47 3.70
CA THR A 109 -4.04 -6.61 2.73
C THR A 109 -3.19 -7.82 3.03
N ARG A 110 -2.75 -7.99 4.29
CA ARG A 110 -1.99 -9.18 4.72
C ARG A 110 -2.73 -10.47 4.40
N ASN A 111 -4.01 -10.53 4.72
CA ASN A 111 -4.82 -11.73 4.51
C ASN A 111 -5.02 -12.04 3.03
N ILE A 112 -5.27 -11.01 2.21
CA ILE A 112 -5.38 -11.14 0.75
C ILE A 112 -4.06 -11.69 0.17
N LEU A 113 -2.92 -11.09 0.52
CA LEU A 113 -1.59 -11.53 0.09
C LEU A 113 -1.27 -12.98 0.51
N ALA A 114 -1.79 -13.41 1.67
CA ALA A 114 -1.55 -14.73 2.23
C ALA A 114 -2.49 -15.83 1.70
N THR A 115 -3.62 -15.47 1.07
CA THR A 115 -4.67 -16.45 0.72
C THR A 115 -5.08 -16.45 -0.75
N CYS A 116 -4.99 -15.32 -1.45
CA CYS A 116 -5.50 -15.19 -2.82
C CYS A 116 -4.44 -15.61 -3.87
N GLU A 117 -4.43 -16.88 -4.27
CA GLU A 117 -3.39 -17.42 -5.18
C GLU A 117 -3.44 -16.83 -6.59
N VAL A 118 -4.65 -16.51 -7.07
CA VAL A 118 -4.94 -16.02 -8.42
C VAL A 118 -5.03 -14.50 -8.52
N LEU A 119 -4.61 -13.78 -7.48
CA LEU A 119 -4.66 -12.33 -7.47
C LEU A 119 -3.75 -11.75 -8.56
N GLU A 120 -4.31 -10.91 -9.43
CA GLU A 120 -3.63 -10.27 -10.54
C GLU A 120 -3.32 -8.81 -10.23
N GLU A 121 -4.16 -8.15 -9.44
CA GLU A 121 -4.04 -6.73 -9.14
C GLU A 121 -4.41 -6.44 -7.69
N LEU A 122 -3.49 -5.76 -7.00
CA LEU A 122 -3.69 -5.22 -5.66
C LEU A 122 -3.29 -3.75 -5.65
N SER A 123 -4.26 -2.87 -5.37
CA SER A 123 -4.01 -1.46 -5.06
C SER A 123 -4.47 -1.14 -3.66
N VAL A 124 -3.60 -0.53 -2.87
CA VAL A 124 -3.93 0.03 -1.57
C VAL A 124 -3.59 1.50 -1.62
N ASP A 125 -4.59 2.35 -1.83
CA ASP A 125 -4.43 3.78 -2.15
C ASP A 125 -4.28 4.66 -0.88
N THR A 126 -4.13 4.02 0.26
CA THR A 126 -3.97 4.64 1.58
C THR A 126 -2.77 4.03 2.30
N SER A 127 -2.13 4.79 3.17
CA SER A 127 -1.04 4.26 3.97
C SER A 127 -1.40 3.01 4.77
N ILE A 128 -0.52 2.02 4.66
CA ILE A 128 -0.49 0.84 5.51
C ILE A 128 0.87 0.73 6.19
N HIS A 129 0.90 0.29 7.45
CA HIS A 129 2.17 0.11 8.14
C HIS A 129 2.96 -1.03 7.50
N LEU A 130 4.29 -0.85 7.38
CA LEU A 130 5.18 -1.87 6.82
C LEU A 130 5.03 -3.24 7.49
N CYS A 131 4.81 -3.27 8.80
CA CYS A 131 4.61 -4.52 9.56
C CYS A 131 3.33 -5.25 9.16
N ASP A 132 2.33 -4.57 8.59
CA ASP A 132 1.07 -5.17 8.20
C ASP A 132 1.16 -5.91 6.87
N ILE A 133 2.01 -5.47 5.96
CA ILE A 133 2.18 -6.10 4.65
C ILE A 133 2.98 -7.40 4.76
N ILE A 134 3.94 -7.45 5.68
CA ILE A 134 4.86 -8.57 5.81
C ILE A 134 4.14 -9.75 6.48
N THR A 135 3.96 -10.80 5.71
CA THR A 135 3.45 -12.10 6.18
C THR A 135 4.59 -12.92 6.79
N ALA A 136 4.26 -13.83 7.72
CA ALA A 136 5.24 -14.77 8.28
C ALA A 136 5.80 -15.75 7.22
N GLY A 137 5.03 -16.02 6.16
CA GLY A 137 5.42 -16.86 5.02
C GLY A 137 5.55 -16.08 3.71
N PRO A 138 5.86 -16.74 2.58
CA PRO A 138 5.72 -16.13 1.26
C PRO A 138 4.28 -15.72 0.99
N TRP A 139 4.07 -14.70 0.14
CA TRP A 139 2.74 -14.44 -0.42
C TRP A 139 2.27 -15.67 -1.20
N ALA A 140 0.99 -16.01 -1.06
CA ALA A 140 0.38 -17.12 -1.81
C ALA A 140 0.18 -16.77 -3.30
N ILE A 141 0.26 -15.47 -3.63
CA ILE A 141 0.03 -14.96 -4.97
C ILE A 141 1.13 -15.43 -5.92
N SER A 142 0.72 -16.04 -7.03
CA SER A 142 1.62 -16.50 -8.10
C SER A 142 1.46 -15.69 -9.39
N SER A 143 0.33 -15.00 -9.54
CA SER A 143 -0.11 -14.36 -10.79
C SER A 143 -0.18 -12.84 -10.70
N LEU A 144 0.46 -12.22 -9.69
CA LEU A 144 0.40 -10.78 -9.47
C LEU A 144 1.00 -10.04 -10.67
N LEU A 145 0.19 -9.22 -11.33
CA LEU A 145 0.59 -8.39 -12.48
C LEU A 145 0.82 -6.94 -12.06
N ARG A 146 0.01 -6.43 -11.13
CA ARG A 146 0.05 -5.03 -10.68
C ARG A 146 -0.01 -4.96 -9.15
N LEU A 147 0.95 -4.24 -8.57
CA LEU A 147 1.02 -3.98 -7.14
C LEU A 147 1.21 -2.49 -6.91
N SER A 148 0.28 -1.87 -6.18
CA SER A 148 0.34 -0.47 -5.77
C SER A 148 0.15 -0.38 -4.26
N LEU A 149 1.16 0.13 -3.55
CA LEU A 149 1.16 0.23 -2.09
C LEU A 149 1.64 1.61 -1.63
N TYR A 150 0.90 2.20 -0.69
CA TYR A 150 1.32 3.36 0.09
C TYR A 150 1.72 2.88 1.49
N ILE A 151 2.96 3.08 1.89
CA ILE A 151 3.57 2.42 3.05
C ILE A 151 4.02 3.47 4.06
N LYS A 152 3.54 3.35 5.29
CA LYS A 152 4.09 4.03 6.46
C LYS A 152 5.27 3.23 7.00
N ILE A 153 6.47 3.78 6.87
CA ILE A 153 7.67 3.26 7.51
C ILE A 153 7.72 3.87 8.91
N GLY A 154 7.02 3.24 9.85
CA GLY A 154 7.04 3.66 11.26
C GLY A 154 8.45 3.49 11.83
N LEU A 155 9.25 4.55 11.76
CA LEU A 155 10.36 4.74 12.68
C LEU A 155 9.72 5.30 13.94
N PRO A 156 9.84 4.65 15.11
CA PRO A 156 9.13 5.13 16.28
C PRO A 156 9.65 6.52 16.66
N SER A 157 8.79 7.54 16.49
CA SER A 157 9.09 8.96 16.74
C SER A 157 9.57 9.21 18.17
N ALA A 158 9.28 8.30 19.09
CA ALA A 158 9.72 8.36 20.49
C ALA A 158 11.24 8.16 20.68
N PHE A 159 11.95 7.55 19.73
CA PHE A 159 13.37 7.20 19.89
C PHE A 159 14.33 8.01 19.02
N LEU A 160 13.81 8.77 18.07
CA LEU A 160 14.62 9.56 17.16
C LEU A 160 14.43 11.04 17.46
N PRO A 161 15.52 11.81 17.64
CA PRO A 161 15.38 13.26 17.80
C PRO A 161 14.62 13.80 16.59
N ARG A 162 13.57 14.60 16.84
CA ARG A 162 12.75 15.19 15.78
C ARG A 162 13.66 15.86 14.72
N PRO A 163 13.31 15.79 13.42
CA PRO A 163 13.97 16.60 12.40
C PRO A 163 14.13 18.05 12.89
N PRO A 164 15.26 18.72 12.62
CA PRO A 164 16.24 18.44 11.56
C PRO A 164 17.43 17.54 11.95
N TYR A 165 17.52 17.06 13.19
CA TYR A 165 18.77 16.47 13.71
C TYR A 165 18.96 14.98 13.43
N TYR A 166 17.88 14.23 13.18
CA TYR A 166 17.99 12.82 12.84
C TYR A 166 18.08 12.63 11.33
N LYS A 167 19.15 11.97 10.89
CA LYS A 167 19.31 11.50 9.53
C LYS A 167 19.26 9.98 9.53
N PRO A 168 18.25 9.35 8.87
CA PRO A 168 18.17 7.90 8.75
C PRO A 168 19.50 7.31 8.28
N TYR A 169 19.86 6.15 8.81
CA TYR A 169 21.13 5.45 8.56
C TYR A 169 21.45 5.35 7.07
N TYR A 170 20.46 5.01 6.25
CA TYR A 170 20.63 4.85 4.81
C TYR A 170 20.89 6.19 4.07
N LEU A 171 20.67 7.33 4.72
CA LEU A 171 20.98 8.68 4.20
C LEU A 171 22.30 9.24 4.76
N GLN A 172 22.91 8.61 5.77
CA GLN A 172 24.14 9.10 6.40
C GLN A 172 25.35 9.00 5.47
N THR A 173 26.24 9.99 5.54
CA THR A 173 27.50 10.00 4.79
C THR A 173 28.58 9.20 5.50
N PRO A 174 29.32 8.31 4.81
CA PRO A 174 30.47 7.62 5.38
C PRO A 174 31.48 8.57 6.05
N PRO A 175 32.09 8.16 7.19
CA PRO A 175 31.90 6.89 7.87
C PRO A 175 30.54 6.81 8.59
N ILE A 176 29.82 5.71 8.41
CA ILE A 176 28.46 5.56 8.95
C ILE A 176 28.56 4.89 10.32
N ALA A 177 27.92 5.49 11.33
CA ALA A 177 27.79 4.86 12.64
C ALA A 177 26.87 3.63 12.54
N ALA A 178 27.07 2.63 13.39
CA ALA A 178 26.17 1.49 13.44
C ALA A 178 24.71 1.96 13.67
N PRO A 179 23.73 1.44 12.91
CA PRO A 179 22.34 1.85 13.07
C PRO A 179 21.80 1.36 14.42
N PRO A 180 20.86 2.10 15.03
CA PRO A 180 20.12 1.61 16.19
C PRO A 180 19.41 0.29 15.89
N GLU A 181 19.18 -0.54 16.92
CA GLU A 181 18.51 -1.84 16.77
C GLU A 181 17.12 -1.72 16.12
N GLU A 182 16.39 -0.65 16.42
CA GLU A 182 15.07 -0.41 15.84
C GLU A 182 15.12 -0.15 14.34
N GLU A 183 16.14 0.59 13.90
CA GLU A 183 16.37 0.85 12.47
C GLU A 183 16.79 -0.44 11.75
N LEU A 184 17.59 -1.30 12.40
CA LEU A 184 17.87 -2.65 11.88
C LEU A 184 16.59 -3.48 11.69
N ARG A 185 15.67 -3.45 12.66
CA ARG A 185 14.37 -4.16 12.53
C ARG A 185 13.54 -3.62 11.37
N VAL A 186 13.57 -2.31 11.12
CA VAL A 186 12.89 -1.71 9.96
C VAL A 186 13.56 -2.14 8.66
N LEU A 187 14.90 -2.15 8.59
CA LEU A 187 15.64 -2.62 7.42
C LEU A 187 15.39 -4.11 7.13
N ASP A 188 15.31 -4.95 8.17
CA ASP A 188 14.96 -6.37 8.02
C ASP A 188 13.53 -6.55 7.50
N ARG A 189 12.59 -5.74 7.97
CA ARG A 189 11.21 -5.72 7.46
C ARG A 189 11.17 -5.30 5.99
N LEU A 190 11.88 -4.24 5.62
CA LEU A 190 11.99 -3.80 4.22
C LEU A 190 12.62 -4.89 3.35
N LYS A 191 13.70 -5.52 3.80
CA LYS A 191 14.32 -6.66 3.13
C LYS A 191 13.31 -7.79 2.87
N ASN A 192 12.50 -8.13 3.86
CA ASN A 192 11.46 -9.16 3.71
C ASN A 192 10.37 -8.76 2.72
N LEU A 193 9.92 -7.50 2.74
CA LEU A 193 9.00 -6.96 1.75
C LEU A 193 9.59 -7.06 0.34
N TYR A 194 10.83 -6.60 0.14
CA TYR A 194 11.51 -6.65 -1.15
C TYR A 194 11.74 -8.08 -1.64
N LEU A 195 12.07 -9.01 -0.74
CA LEU A 195 12.12 -10.44 -1.07
C LEU A 195 10.77 -11.00 -1.53
N GLN A 196 9.67 -10.61 -0.87
CA GLN A 196 8.33 -11.05 -1.24
C GLN A 196 7.92 -10.49 -2.61
N ILE A 197 8.20 -9.22 -2.87
CA ILE A 197 7.97 -8.57 -4.16
C ILE A 197 8.85 -9.21 -5.24
N GLY A 198 10.14 -9.41 -4.99
CA GLY A 198 11.09 -9.98 -5.95
C GLY A 198 10.77 -11.41 -6.42
N ARG A 199 9.97 -12.15 -5.64
CA ARG A 199 9.44 -13.47 -6.00
C ARG A 199 8.27 -13.42 -6.99
N GLN A 200 7.67 -12.25 -7.21
CA GLN A 200 6.52 -12.06 -8.10
C GLN A 200 6.98 -11.99 -9.57
N THR A 201 7.37 -13.11 -10.15
CA THR A 201 7.95 -13.18 -11.52
C THR A 201 6.99 -12.73 -12.62
N MET A 202 5.69 -12.66 -12.33
CA MET A 202 4.65 -12.18 -13.24
C MET A 202 4.38 -10.67 -13.13
N LEU A 203 4.98 -10.00 -12.15
CA LEU A 203 4.73 -8.59 -11.85
C LEU A 203 5.22 -7.72 -13.01
N ARG A 204 4.30 -6.92 -13.56
CA ARG A 204 4.56 -5.98 -14.65
C ARG A 204 4.60 -4.54 -14.17
N GLN A 205 3.83 -4.21 -13.14
CA GLN A 205 3.77 -2.86 -12.60
C GLN A 205 3.93 -2.89 -11.09
N LEU A 206 4.93 -2.16 -10.61
CA LEU A 206 5.19 -1.97 -9.19
C LEU A 206 5.14 -0.48 -8.88
N LYS A 207 4.18 -0.08 -8.05
CA LYS A 207 4.04 1.27 -7.54
C LYS A 207 4.20 1.26 -6.02
N LEU A 208 5.24 1.90 -5.52
CA LEU A 208 5.52 1.97 -4.10
C LEU A 208 5.65 3.44 -3.69
N HIS A 209 4.84 3.88 -2.74
CA HIS A 209 4.93 5.22 -2.15
C HIS A 209 5.18 5.12 -0.65
N ILE A 210 6.03 6.00 -0.12
CA ILE A 210 6.12 6.25 1.31
C ILE A 210 5.16 7.37 1.65
N GLU A 211 4.37 7.16 2.69
CA GLU A 211 3.57 8.20 3.32
C GLU A 211 4.23 8.56 4.65
N GLU A 212 4.50 9.85 4.85
CA GLU A 212 5.00 10.37 6.11
C GLU A 212 3.83 10.52 7.08
N GLU A 213 4.07 10.24 8.36
CA GLU A 213 3.13 10.64 9.40
C GLU A 213 3.21 12.16 9.51
N VAL A 214 2.21 12.85 8.96
CA VAL A 214 1.97 14.25 9.30
C VAL A 214 1.60 14.22 10.78
N ASP A 215 2.46 14.81 11.63
CA ASP A 215 2.20 14.95 13.07
C ASP A 215 0.99 15.89 13.16
N ASP A 216 -0.22 15.31 13.18
CA ASP A 216 -1.50 16.01 13.34
C ASP A 216 -1.67 16.45 14.80
N SER A 217 -0.55 16.84 15.44
CA SER A 217 -0.57 17.59 16.67
C SER A 217 -1.21 18.92 16.33
N GLY A 218 -2.55 18.96 16.45
CA GLY A 218 -3.44 20.08 16.18
C GLY A 218 -3.19 21.29 17.07
N ASP A 219 -1.95 21.72 17.14
CA ASP A 219 -1.59 23.08 17.48
C ASP A 219 -1.99 23.93 16.27
N ASP A 220 -3.30 24.19 16.16
CA ASP A 220 -3.95 25.23 15.34
C ASP A 220 -3.47 26.62 15.78
N ASP A 221 -2.17 26.80 15.99
CA ASP A 221 -1.58 28.07 16.38
C ASP A 221 -1.33 28.85 15.09
N ASP A 222 -2.11 29.92 14.92
CA ASP A 222 -2.18 30.88 13.81
C ASP A 222 -0.80 31.48 13.44
N CYS A 223 0.13 30.66 12.95
CA CYS A 223 1.40 31.09 12.44
C CYS A 223 1.19 31.60 11.00
N LEU A 224 0.64 32.82 10.92
CA LEU A 224 0.72 33.72 9.78
C LEU A 224 2.20 34.04 9.49
N MET A 225 2.91 33.08 8.89
CA MET A 225 4.26 33.30 8.39
C MET A 225 4.17 33.77 6.94
N ASP A 226 4.13 35.09 6.80
CA ASP A 226 4.43 35.78 5.55
C ASP A 226 5.85 35.44 5.09
N GLY A 227 5.95 34.87 3.89
CA GLY A 227 7.03 35.20 2.96
C GLY A 227 8.33 34.40 3.08
N ASP A 228 8.55 33.58 2.05
CA ASP A 228 9.84 33.28 1.44
C ASP A 228 10.86 32.48 2.28
N GLU A 229 10.76 31.14 2.17
CA GLU A 229 11.88 30.17 2.02
C GLU A 229 11.52 28.70 2.40
N GLU A 230 10.24 28.34 2.52
CA GLU A 230 9.81 26.94 2.59
C GLU A 230 9.79 26.28 1.21
N ASP A 231 10.81 25.51 0.80
CA ASP A 231 10.53 24.50 -0.26
C ASP A 231 11.53 23.35 -0.51
N SER A 232 12.61 23.20 0.26
CA SER A 232 13.67 22.23 -0.12
C SER A 232 14.03 21.12 0.86
N VAL A 233 13.52 21.14 2.11
CA VAL A 233 14.07 20.28 3.17
C VAL A 233 13.51 18.85 3.17
N ASP A 234 12.26 18.57 2.79
CA ASP A 234 11.66 17.26 3.10
C ASP A 234 11.15 16.44 1.90
N ARG A 235 11.90 16.50 0.78
CA ARG A 235 11.58 15.70 -0.42
C ARG A 235 12.41 14.41 -0.53
N PHE A 236 13.51 14.30 0.22
CA PHE A 236 14.39 13.12 0.21
C PHE A 236 13.95 12.02 1.18
N SER A 237 13.17 12.38 2.20
CA SER A 237 12.53 11.51 3.19
C SER A 237 11.53 10.52 2.58
N LYS A 238 10.97 10.83 1.40
CA LYS A 238 9.93 10.02 0.76
C LYS A 238 10.45 8.80 0.00
N SER A 239 11.75 8.54 -0.04
CA SER A 239 12.33 7.48 -0.88
C SER A 239 12.46 6.13 -0.19
N PHE A 240 12.13 5.03 -0.88
CA PHE A 240 12.27 3.67 -0.35
C PHE A 240 13.71 3.32 0.05
N PRO A 241 13.98 3.00 1.34
CA PRO A 241 15.33 2.77 1.81
C PRO A 241 16.00 1.60 1.08
N GLY A 242 17.15 1.86 0.47
CA GLY A 242 18.02 0.85 -0.15
C GLY A 242 17.46 0.12 -1.37
N MET A 243 16.23 0.42 -1.81
CA MET A 243 15.52 -0.37 -2.83
C MET A 243 16.29 -0.49 -4.15
N LEU A 244 16.89 0.60 -4.62
CA LEU A 244 17.65 0.66 -5.88
C LEU A 244 19.17 0.77 -5.69
N SER A 245 19.65 0.46 -4.49
CA SER A 245 21.08 0.45 -4.19
C SER A 245 21.59 -0.99 -4.26
N LEU A 246 22.81 -1.17 -4.77
CA LEU A 246 23.58 -2.39 -4.52
C LEU A 246 24.19 -2.32 -3.10
N PRO A 247 24.37 -3.47 -2.42
CA PRO A 247 25.02 -3.50 -1.13
C PRO A 247 26.46 -2.99 -1.22
N ASP A 248 26.86 -2.12 -0.30
CA ASP A 248 28.21 -1.57 -0.19
C ASP A 248 28.79 -1.93 1.18
N ALA A 249 29.51 -3.05 1.23
CA ALA A 249 30.10 -3.57 2.46
C ALA A 249 31.20 -2.65 3.02
N GLU A 250 31.91 -1.90 2.17
CA GLU A 250 32.97 -0.98 2.61
C GLU A 250 32.38 0.24 3.32
N ALA A 251 31.27 0.79 2.77
CA ALA A 251 30.57 1.91 3.38
C ALA A 251 29.56 1.49 4.47
N GLY A 252 29.32 0.20 4.64
CA GLY A 252 28.27 -0.34 5.52
C GLY A 252 26.84 -0.10 5.02
N ARG A 253 26.63 0.28 3.75
CA ARG A 253 25.30 0.66 3.26
C ARG A 253 24.52 -0.55 2.77
N PRO A 254 23.28 -0.75 3.25
CA PRO A 254 22.41 -1.78 2.73
C PRO A 254 21.96 -1.39 1.33
N GLY A 255 21.89 -2.40 0.47
CA GLY A 255 21.30 -2.31 -0.85
C GLY A 255 20.49 -3.57 -1.11
N PHE A 256 19.37 -3.40 -1.80
CA PHE A 256 18.36 -4.42 -1.99
C PHE A 256 17.99 -4.62 -3.46
N LEU A 257 18.71 -3.99 -4.38
CA LEU A 257 18.43 -4.07 -5.81
C LEU A 257 18.48 -5.52 -6.34
N ASP A 258 19.39 -6.33 -5.80
CA ASP A 258 19.55 -7.74 -6.15
C ASP A 258 18.33 -8.60 -5.77
N LEU A 259 17.56 -8.19 -4.76
CA LEU A 259 16.34 -8.89 -4.33
C LEU A 259 15.24 -8.86 -5.40
N PHE A 260 15.31 -7.90 -6.33
CA PHE A 260 14.36 -7.76 -7.45
C PHE A 260 14.78 -8.52 -8.71
N ALA A 261 15.87 -9.32 -8.68
CA ALA A 261 16.37 -10.04 -9.85
C ALA A 261 15.34 -10.99 -10.51
N GLY A 262 14.30 -11.42 -9.78
CA GLY A 262 13.22 -12.24 -10.32
C GLY A 262 12.19 -11.48 -11.17
N LEU A 263 12.16 -10.15 -11.12
CA LEU A 263 11.18 -9.29 -11.78
C LEU A 263 11.45 -9.08 -13.28
N SER A 264 11.72 -10.16 -14.01
CA SER A 264 12.06 -10.13 -15.44
C SER A 264 10.97 -9.59 -16.37
N LYS A 265 9.71 -9.51 -15.88
CA LYS A 265 8.56 -9.00 -16.63
C LYS A 265 8.12 -7.60 -16.20
N LEU A 266 8.89 -6.94 -15.31
CA LEU A 266 8.56 -5.61 -14.85
C LEU A 266 8.67 -4.62 -16.01
N GLU A 267 7.56 -3.97 -16.33
CA GLU A 267 7.42 -2.97 -17.39
C GLU A 267 7.44 -1.55 -16.80
N SER A 268 6.90 -1.36 -15.60
CA SER A 268 6.85 -0.07 -14.89
C SER A 268 7.26 -0.20 -13.43
N LEU A 269 8.17 0.67 -13.01
CA LEU A 269 8.47 0.95 -11.60
C LEU A 269 8.15 2.41 -11.29
N GLU A 270 7.20 2.62 -10.38
CA GLU A 270 6.74 3.93 -9.93
C GLU A 270 6.96 4.09 -8.42
N GLY A 271 7.37 5.29 -8.03
CA GLY A 271 7.58 5.62 -6.63
C GLY A 271 8.46 6.83 -6.44
N HIS A 272 8.61 7.21 -5.17
CA HIS A 272 9.55 8.25 -4.78
C HIS A 272 10.96 7.65 -4.67
N MET A 273 11.91 8.24 -5.39
CA MET A 273 13.29 7.77 -5.43
C MET A 273 14.24 8.94 -5.23
N SER A 274 15.24 8.71 -4.38
CA SER A 274 16.33 9.64 -4.11
C SER A 274 17.58 9.05 -4.73
N MET A 275 18.00 9.62 -5.86
CA MET A 275 19.32 9.33 -6.41
C MET A 275 20.36 10.24 -5.74
N MET A 276 20.88 9.78 -4.60
CA MET A 276 22.03 10.40 -3.94
C MET A 276 23.33 9.74 -4.47
N SER A 277 23.68 9.96 -5.73
CA SER A 277 24.94 9.46 -6.28
C SER A 277 26.11 10.38 -5.91
N ARG A 278 26.85 10.00 -4.85
CA ARG A 278 28.13 10.63 -4.46
C ARG A 278 29.18 10.63 -5.58
N ARG A 279 29.05 9.74 -6.58
CA ARG A 279 30.03 9.55 -7.66
C ARG A 279 29.84 10.44 -8.90
N THR A 280 28.78 11.24 -8.99
CA THR A 280 28.52 12.02 -10.21
C THR A 280 28.55 13.54 -10.02
N GLU A 281 28.83 14.07 -8.83
CA GLU A 281 29.00 15.53 -8.68
C GLU A 281 30.13 16.12 -9.54
N SER A 282 31.08 15.31 -9.99
CA SER A 282 32.19 15.74 -10.88
C SER A 282 32.03 15.35 -12.36
N GLN A 283 30.99 14.60 -12.75
CA GLN A 283 30.76 14.25 -14.18
C GLN A 283 29.34 14.55 -14.68
N TRP A 284 28.39 14.82 -13.79
CA TRP A 284 27.02 15.19 -14.14
C TRP A 284 26.72 16.52 -13.45
N GLU A 285 27.18 17.61 -14.07
CA GLU A 285 26.88 18.95 -13.57
C GLU A 285 25.37 19.16 -13.45
N ARG A 286 24.94 19.34 -12.18
CA ARG A 286 23.79 20.13 -11.75
C ARG A 286 22.43 19.78 -12.34
N ARG A 287 21.94 18.57 -12.09
CA ARG A 287 20.49 18.34 -12.07
C ARG A 287 20.09 17.43 -10.90
N LYS A 288 19.69 18.04 -9.78
CA LYS A 288 18.88 17.38 -8.75
C LYS A 288 17.51 17.12 -9.37
N TRP A 289 17.28 15.92 -9.87
CA TRP A 289 15.97 15.51 -10.35
C TRP A 289 15.27 14.72 -9.25
N ILE A 290 14.29 15.35 -8.61
CA ILE A 290 13.21 14.62 -7.91
C ILE A 290 11.99 14.83 -8.79
N GLY A 291 11.73 13.86 -9.66
CA GLY A 291 10.50 13.77 -10.46
C GLY A 291 9.73 12.53 -10.06
N TYR A 292 8.43 12.52 -10.32
CA TYR A 292 7.72 11.25 -10.49
C TYR A 292 8.38 10.52 -11.66
N TRP A 293 9.11 9.46 -11.36
CA TRP A 293 9.72 8.64 -12.39
C TRP A 293 8.73 7.54 -12.74
N HIS A 294 8.39 7.49 -14.02
CA HIS A 294 7.83 6.30 -14.64
C HIS A 294 8.97 5.67 -15.43
N ILE A 295 9.65 4.68 -14.83
CA ILE A 295 10.67 3.92 -15.56
C ILE A 295 9.92 2.88 -16.39
N GLY A 296 9.68 3.21 -17.66
CA GLY A 296 9.31 2.22 -18.67
C GLY A 296 10.53 1.35 -18.96
N LEU A 297 10.52 0.10 -18.49
CA LEU A 297 11.53 -0.89 -18.84
C LEU A 297 11.16 -1.45 -20.23
N VAL A 298 12.03 -1.23 -21.21
CA VAL A 298 11.87 -1.67 -22.60
C VAL A 298 12.43 -3.08 -22.78
#